data_AF-B3M2W6-F1
#
_entry.id   AF-B3M2W6-F1
#
_cell.length_a   1.000
_cell.length_b   1.000
_cell.length_c   1.000
_cell.angle_alpha   90.00
_cell.angle_beta   90.00
_cell.angle_gamma   90.00
#
_symmetry.space_group_name_H-M   'P 1'
#
loop_
_entity.id
_entity.type
_entity.pdbx_description
1 polymer ?
#
loop_
_entity_poly.entity_id
_entity_poly.type
_entity_poly.pdbx_seq_one_letter_code
_entity_poly.pdbx_strand_id
1 'polypeptide(L)'
;MKNRLDRWDVPDYKNTLVDAHAPASLLKLWYRELYDPLIPDAYYEDCVNTEDPDKAKEIVNKLPEINQLVLTYLIHFLQQFSNPEVVSCTKMDSSNLAMVFAPNCLRCTSEDPKVILENARKEMSFMRTLIQHMDTSHVSNLV
;
A
#
# COMPACT_ATOMS: atom_id res chain seq x y z
N MET A 1 4.00 -15.80 -12.48
CA MET A 1 3.49 -14.50 -12.98
C MET A 1 4.64 -13.53 -13.24
N LYS A 2 5.43 -13.15 -12.22
CA LYS A 2 6.57 -12.19 -12.34
C LYS A 2 7.52 -12.47 -13.52
N ASN A 3 8.16 -13.66 -13.54
CA ASN A 3 9.11 -14.03 -14.61
C ASN A 3 8.55 -13.94 -16.04
N ARG A 4 7.23 -14.08 -16.21
CA ARG A 4 6.58 -13.93 -17.52
C ARG A 4 6.43 -12.44 -17.87
N LEU A 5 5.93 -11.63 -16.94
CA LEU A 5 5.79 -10.19 -17.12
C LEU A 5 7.14 -9.48 -17.30
N ASP A 6 8.18 -9.91 -16.58
CA ASP A 6 9.55 -9.39 -16.76
C ASP A 6 10.09 -9.65 -18.18
N ARG A 7 9.51 -10.64 -18.90
CA ARG A 7 9.82 -10.96 -20.30
C ARG A 7 8.78 -10.41 -21.28
N TRP A 8 7.91 -9.51 -20.83
CA TRP A 8 6.79 -8.96 -21.61
C TRP A 8 5.75 -10.00 -22.08
N ASP A 9 5.72 -11.17 -21.43
CA ASP A 9 4.72 -12.21 -21.66
C ASP A 9 3.52 -11.98 -20.72
N VAL A 10 2.59 -11.13 -21.17
CA VAL A 10 1.36 -10.79 -20.45
C VAL A 10 0.33 -11.90 -20.64
N PRO A 11 -0.14 -12.58 -19.57
CA PRO A 11 -1.16 -13.62 -19.68
C PRO A 11 -2.48 -13.05 -20.23
N ASP A 12 -3.15 -13.79 -21.12
CA ASP A 12 -4.51 -13.46 -21.55
C ASP A 12 -5.50 -13.69 -20.40
N TYR A 13 -5.88 -12.59 -19.76
CA TYR A 13 -6.80 -12.56 -18.62
C TYR A 13 -8.28 -12.59 -19.05
N LYS A 14 -8.59 -12.49 -20.36
CA LYS A 14 -9.99 -12.46 -20.85
C LYS A 14 -10.57 -13.86 -21.04
N ASN A 15 -9.72 -14.86 -21.30
CA ASN A 15 -10.17 -16.21 -21.69
C ASN A 15 -9.85 -17.30 -20.65
N THR A 16 -9.31 -16.93 -19.50
CA THR A 16 -8.94 -17.88 -18.44
C THR A 16 -9.53 -17.42 -17.12
N LEU A 17 -10.09 -18.33 -16.31
CA LEU A 17 -10.36 -18.07 -14.89
C LEU A 17 -9.01 -17.82 -14.20
N VAL A 18 -8.60 -16.55 -14.12
CA VAL A 18 -7.37 -16.15 -13.46
C VAL A 18 -7.66 -16.07 -11.96
N ASP A 19 -6.96 -16.90 -11.20
CA ASP A 19 -6.90 -16.76 -9.74
C ASP A 19 -6.49 -15.33 -9.37
N ALA A 20 -7.40 -14.58 -8.73
CA ALA A 20 -7.18 -13.19 -8.31
C ALA A 20 -6.03 -13.06 -7.30
N HIS A 21 -5.65 -14.15 -6.61
CA HIS A 21 -4.51 -14.15 -5.69
C HIS A 21 -3.18 -13.99 -6.43
N ALA A 22 -3.07 -14.44 -7.68
CA ALA A 22 -1.85 -14.31 -8.48
C ALA A 22 -1.48 -12.84 -8.79
N PRO A 23 -2.35 -12.01 -9.41
CA PRO A 23 -2.06 -10.59 -9.62
C PRO A 23 -1.97 -9.81 -8.31
N ALA A 24 -2.77 -10.14 -7.29
CA ALA A 24 -2.65 -9.50 -5.97
C ALA A 24 -1.29 -9.76 -5.32
N SER A 25 -0.78 -10.99 -5.41
CA SER A 25 0.55 -11.35 -4.88
C SER A 25 1.67 -10.68 -5.65
N LEU A 26 1.52 -10.55 -6.97
CA LEU A 26 2.46 -9.82 -7.80
C LEU A 26 2.52 -8.33 -7.44
N LEU A 27 1.37 -7.68 -7.25
CA LEU A 27 1.32 -6.27 -6.87
C LEU A 27 2.08 -6.03 -5.55
N LYS A 28 1.81 -6.85 -4.52
CA LYS A 28 2.53 -6.79 -3.23
C LYS A 28 4.03 -7.01 -3.41
N LEU A 29 4.42 -7.97 -4.25
CA LEU A 29 5.81 -8.27 -4.54
C LEU A 29 6.52 -7.08 -5.22
N TRP A 30 5.85 -6.41 -6.16
CA TRP A 30 6.42 -5.26 -6.86
C TRP A 30 6.81 -4.13 -5.90
N TYR A 31 5.92 -3.75 -4.98
CA TYR A 31 6.23 -2.75 -3.94
C TYR A 31 7.39 -3.19 -3.05
N ARG A 32 7.39 -4.46 -2.64
CA ARG A 32 8.43 -5.02 -1.76
C ARG A 32 9.81 -5.03 -2.41
N GLU A 33 9.89 -5.28 -3.71
CA GLU A 33 11.15 -5.40 -4.47
C GLU A 33 11.68 -4.08 -5.05
N LEU A 34 10.99 -2.95 -4.83
CA LEU A 34 11.54 -1.65 -5.19
C LEU A 34 12.91 -1.45 -4.53
N TYR A 35 13.85 -0.80 -5.22
CA TYR A 35 15.18 -0.51 -4.65
C TYR A 35 15.04 0.27 -3.33
N ASP A 36 14.39 1.43 -3.40
CA ASP A 36 13.91 2.18 -2.23
C ASP A 36 12.45 1.82 -1.94
N PRO A 37 12.01 1.78 -0.67
CA PRO A 37 10.59 1.60 -0.35
C PRO A 37 9.72 2.70 -0.97
N LEU A 38 8.44 2.40 -1.16
CA LEU A 38 7.48 3.37 -1.71
C LEU A 38 7.44 4.66 -0.88
N ILE A 39 7.47 4.54 0.45
CA ILE A 39 7.71 5.67 1.36
C ILE A 39 9.21 5.67 1.67
N PRO A 40 10.01 6.63 1.16
CA PRO A 40 11.45 6.66 1.39
C PRO A 40 11.78 6.79 2.87
N ASP A 41 12.93 6.22 3.27
CA ASP A 41 13.38 6.16 4.67
C ASP A 41 13.41 7.52 5.38
N ALA A 42 13.66 8.60 4.63
CA ALA A 42 13.65 9.97 5.15
C ALA A 42 12.31 10.42 5.75
N TYR A 43 11.20 9.79 5.37
CA TYR A 43 9.84 10.11 5.85
C TYR A 43 9.30 9.06 6.81
N TYR A 44 10.01 7.95 6.99
CA TYR A 44 9.55 6.80 7.75
C TYR A 44 9.23 7.14 9.21
N GLU A 45 10.13 7.87 9.88
CA GLU A 45 9.95 8.28 11.28
C GLU A 45 8.71 9.16 11.45
N ASP A 46 8.46 10.09 10.53
CA ASP A 46 7.25 10.92 10.57
C ASP A 46 5.98 10.08 10.42
N CYS A 47 6.01 9.05 9.56
CA CYS A 47 4.88 8.13 9.38
C CYS A 47 4.57 7.34 10.66
N VAL A 48 5.57 6.76 11.32
CA VAL A 48 5.34 5.92 12.52
C VAL A 48 5.04 6.75 13.77
N ASN A 49 5.36 8.04 13.78
CA ASN A 49 5.12 8.94 14.90
C ASN A 49 3.82 9.77 14.76
N THR A 50 3.02 9.52 13.73
CA THR A 50 1.72 10.19 13.55
C THR A 50 0.55 9.21 13.54
N GLU A 51 -0.52 9.58 14.26
CA GLU A 51 -1.84 8.95 14.16
C GLU A 51 -2.89 9.95 13.64
N ASP A 52 -2.49 11.20 13.42
CA ASP A 52 -3.35 12.29 12.98
C ASP A 52 -3.53 12.23 11.44
N PRO A 53 -4.78 12.12 10.93
CA PRO A 53 -5.06 12.07 9.50
C PRO A 53 -4.53 13.25 8.71
N ASP A 54 -4.60 14.46 9.26
CA ASP A 54 -4.17 15.67 8.55
C ASP A 54 -2.65 15.69 8.42
N LYS A 55 -1.93 15.33 9.49
CA LYS A 55 -0.47 15.18 9.45
C LYS A 55 -0.04 14.04 8.52
N ALA A 56 -0.76 12.93 8.52
CA ALA A 56 -0.47 11.82 7.62
C ALA A 56 -0.56 12.26 6.15
N LYS A 57 -1.58 13.05 5.81
CA LYS A 57 -1.72 13.67 4.48
C LYS A 57 -0.58 14.65 4.17
N GLU A 58 -0.17 15.49 5.13
CA GLU A 58 0.96 16.41 4.96
C GLU A 58 2.27 15.67 4.67
N ILE A 59 2.52 14.53 5.32
CA ILE A 59 3.70 13.69 5.03
C ILE A 59 3.64 13.18 3.60
N VAL A 60 2.49 12.65 3.17
CA VAL A 60 2.31 12.16 1.79
C VAL A 60 2.55 13.28 0.77
N ASN A 61 2.10 14.51 1.07
CA ASN A 61 2.32 15.67 0.19
C ASN A 61 3.77 16.14 0.09
N LYS A 62 4.64 15.71 1.02
CA LYS A 62 6.08 16.01 0.98
C LYS A 62 6.90 14.95 0.27
N LEU A 63 6.29 13.81 -0.08
CA LEU A 63 6.97 12.74 -0.81
C LEU A 63 7.39 13.23 -2.21
N PRO A 64 8.42 12.61 -2.82
CA PRO A 64 8.72 12.84 -4.23
C PRO A 64 7.49 12.57 -5.09
N GLU A 65 7.32 13.36 -6.16
CA GLU A 65 6.12 13.36 -7.01
C GLU A 65 5.68 11.96 -7.45
N ILE A 66 6.63 11.12 -7.88
CA ILE A 66 6.32 9.76 -8.33
C ILE A 66 5.87 8.85 -7.19
N ASN A 67 6.50 8.94 -6.02
CA ASN A 67 6.13 8.17 -4.83
C ASN A 67 4.75 8.59 -4.33
N GLN A 68 4.48 9.90 -4.30
CA GLN A 68 3.19 10.45 -3.94
C GLN A 68 2.10 9.93 -4.87
N LEU A 69 2.31 9.98 -6.20
CA LEU A 69 1.33 9.53 -7.18
C LEU A 69 1.03 8.03 -7.04
N VAL A 70 2.08 7.21 -6.95
CA VAL A 70 1.95 5.75 -6.81
C VAL A 70 1.26 5.38 -5.50
N LEU A 71 1.66 6.00 -4.38
CA LEU A 71 1.01 5.77 -3.09
C LEU A 71 -0.45 6.20 -3.11
N THR A 72 -0.75 7.38 -3.65
CA THR A 72 -2.14 7.88 -3.73
C THR A 72 -3.02 6.93 -4.55
N TYR A 73 -2.51 6.42 -5.66
CA TYR A 73 -3.22 5.43 -6.46
C TYR A 73 -3.41 4.10 -5.71
N LEU A 74 -2.39 3.63 -4.98
CA LEU A 74 -2.52 2.47 -4.13
C LEU A 74 -3.62 2.67 -3.07
N ILE A 75 -3.62 3.79 -2.35
CA ILE A 75 -4.63 4.10 -1.34
C ILE A 75 -6.02 4.15 -1.97
N HIS A 76 -6.17 4.79 -3.14
CA HIS A 76 -7.43 4.81 -3.90
C HIS A 76 -7.93 3.40 -4.20
N PHE A 77 -7.05 2.54 -4.71
CA PHE A 77 -7.36 1.15 -5.01
C PHE A 77 -7.79 0.38 -3.76
N LEU A 78 -7.08 0.53 -2.63
CA LEU A 78 -7.43 -0.13 -1.37
C LEU A 78 -8.75 0.37 -0.78
N GLN A 79 -9.08 1.65 -0.96
CA GLN A 79 -10.36 2.23 -0.54
C GLN A 79 -11.55 1.51 -1.19
N GLN A 80 -11.42 1.10 -2.45
CA GLN A 80 -12.46 0.31 -3.14
C GLN A 80 -12.72 -1.04 -2.45
N PHE A 81 -11.68 -1.70 -1.92
CA PHE A 81 -11.82 -2.95 -1.16
C PHE A 81 -12.38 -2.74 0.24
N SER A 82 -12.19 -1.55 0.82
CA SER A 82 -12.70 -1.20 2.15
C SER A 82 -14.20 -0.84 2.14
N ASN A 83 -14.83 -0.72 0.97
CA ASN A 83 -16.27 -0.48 0.86
C ASN A 83 -17.09 -1.61 1.51
N PRO A 84 -18.13 -1.30 2.32
CA PRO A 84 -18.88 -2.30 3.07
C PRO A 84 -19.39 -3.49 2.24
N GLU A 85 -19.84 -3.25 1.00
CA GLU A 85 -20.30 -4.28 0.08
C GLU A 85 -19.16 -5.25 -0.30
N VAL A 86 -17.97 -4.74 -0.60
CA VAL A 86 -16.79 -5.54 -0.96
C VAL A 86 -16.23 -6.26 0.27
N VAL A 87 -16.20 -5.60 1.43
CA VAL A 87 -15.79 -6.21 2.71
C VAL A 87 -16.71 -7.37 3.07
N SER A 88 -18.02 -7.26 2.79
CA SER A 88 -18.98 -8.33 3.09
C SER A 88 -18.62 -9.66 2.37
N CYS A 89 -18.03 -9.56 1.18
CA CYS A 89 -17.59 -10.69 0.35
C CYS A 89 -16.16 -11.12 0.66
N THR A 90 -15.22 -10.18 0.69
CA THR A 90 -13.77 -10.46 0.78
C THR A 90 -13.25 -10.63 2.21
N LYS A 91 -13.98 -10.10 3.20
CA LYS A 91 -13.57 -9.98 4.61
C LYS A 91 -12.30 -9.14 4.83
N MET A 92 -11.91 -8.34 3.84
CA MET A 92 -10.73 -7.47 3.90
C MET A 92 -11.15 -6.05 4.26
N ASP A 93 -11.27 -5.76 5.56
CA ASP A 93 -11.47 -4.38 6.02
C ASP A 93 -10.18 -3.54 5.92
N SER A 94 -10.29 -2.23 6.19
CA SER A 94 -9.14 -1.31 6.20
C SER A 94 -7.98 -1.76 7.10
N SER A 95 -8.26 -2.43 8.22
CA SER A 95 -7.24 -2.93 9.14
C SER A 95 -6.49 -4.12 8.53
N ASN A 96 -7.21 -5.06 7.91
CA ASN A 96 -6.63 -6.21 7.22
C ASN A 96 -5.83 -5.79 5.99
N LEU A 97 -6.34 -4.81 5.22
CA LEU A 97 -5.62 -4.25 4.08
C LEU A 97 -4.33 -3.55 4.53
N ALA A 98 -4.38 -2.76 5.60
CA ALA A 98 -3.20 -2.10 6.16
C ALA A 98 -2.15 -3.10 6.64
N MET A 99 -2.56 -4.17 7.33
CA MET A 99 -1.67 -5.25 7.76
C MET A 99 -0.92 -5.90 6.59
N VAL A 100 -1.59 -6.03 5.44
CA VAL A 100 -0.99 -6.61 4.24
C VAL A 100 -0.07 -5.62 3.53
N PHE A 101 -0.45 -4.35 3.40
CA PHE A 101 0.27 -3.40 2.54
C PHE A 101 1.34 -2.55 3.24
N ALA A 102 1.20 -2.28 4.54
CA ALA A 102 2.19 -1.53 5.32
C ALA A 102 3.63 -2.07 5.16
N PRO A 103 3.92 -3.37 5.37
CA PRO A 103 5.30 -3.89 5.26
C PRO A 103 5.82 -3.96 3.82
N ASN A 104 4.98 -3.74 2.81
CA ASN A 104 5.44 -3.64 1.42
C ASN A 104 5.73 -2.19 1.01
N CYS A 105 5.25 -1.19 1.78
CA CYS A 105 5.40 0.23 1.45
C CYS A 105 6.39 0.97 2.36
N LEU A 106 6.53 0.52 3.61
CA LEU A 106 7.46 1.05 4.61
C LEU A 106 8.49 -0.02 4.97
N ARG A 107 9.69 0.42 5.39
CA ARG A 107 10.76 -0.47 5.86
C ARG A 107 11.39 0.11 7.11
N CYS A 108 11.18 -0.55 8.25
CA CYS A 108 11.91 -0.25 9.47
C CYS A 108 13.42 -0.53 9.28
N THR A 109 14.26 0.45 9.58
CA THR A 109 15.73 0.34 9.48
C THR A 109 16.39 -0.08 10.79
N SER A 110 15.62 -0.22 11.88
CA SER A 110 16.13 -0.68 13.18
C SER A 110 16.43 -2.18 13.18
N GLU A 111 17.51 -2.57 13.85
CA GLU A 111 17.87 -3.97 14.08
C GLU A 111 17.32 -4.52 15.41
N ASP A 112 16.85 -3.67 16.33
CA ASP A 112 16.26 -4.10 17.60
C ASP A 112 14.87 -4.74 17.39
N PRO A 113 14.67 -6.04 17.71
CA PRO A 113 13.40 -6.73 17.55
C PRO A 113 12.22 -6.05 18.26
N LYS A 114 12.47 -5.37 19.38
CA LYS A 114 11.41 -4.64 20.11
C LYS A 114 10.93 -3.45 19.30
N VAL A 115 11.86 -2.66 18.79
CA VAL A 115 11.56 -1.49 17.94
C VAL A 115 10.88 -1.93 16.66
N ILE A 116 11.35 -3.01 16.02
CA ILE A 116 10.72 -3.57 14.82
C ILE A 116 9.26 -3.94 15.09
N LEU A 117 8.97 -4.64 16.20
CA LEU A 117 7.62 -5.06 16.54
C LEU A 117 6.69 -3.87 16.85
N GLU A 118 7.19 -2.88 17.58
CA GLU A 118 6.44 -1.66 17.89
C GLU A 118 6.15 -0.85 16.63
N ASN A 119 7.17 -0.66 15.79
CA ASN A 119 7.04 0.07 14.54
C ASN A 119 6.11 -0.62 13.55
N ALA A 120 6.12 -1.95 13.46
CA ALA A 120 5.17 -2.68 12.61
C ALA A 120 3.70 -2.31 12.95
N ARG A 121 3.38 -2.11 14.24
CA ARG A 121 2.03 -1.65 14.65
C ARG A 121 1.75 -0.23 14.18
N LYS A 122 2.73 0.66 14.29
CA LYS A 122 2.63 2.05 13.88
C LYS A 122 2.52 2.18 12.35
N GLU A 123 3.28 1.42 11.59
CA GLU A 123 3.18 1.32 10.13
C GLU A 123 1.78 0.89 9.68
N MET A 124 1.22 -0.14 10.32
CA MET A 124 -0.17 -0.58 10.07
C MET A 124 -1.18 0.51 10.42
N SER A 125 -0.99 1.22 11.53
CA SER A 125 -1.85 2.34 11.92
C SER A 125 -1.83 3.46 10.88
N PHE A 126 -0.63 3.88 10.46
CA PHE A 126 -0.45 4.91 9.43
C PHE A 126 -1.13 4.54 8.12
N MET A 127 -0.89 3.32 7.60
CA MET A 127 -1.51 2.83 6.37
C MET A 127 -3.04 2.80 6.49
N ARG A 128 -3.57 2.34 7.64
CA ARG A 128 -5.02 2.33 7.90
C ARG A 128 -5.60 3.75 7.92
N THR A 129 -4.92 4.70 8.54
CA THR A 129 -5.32 6.11 8.57
C THR A 129 -5.41 6.69 7.16
N LEU A 130 -4.44 6.40 6.29
CA LEU A 130 -4.51 6.81 4.88
C LEU A 130 -5.71 6.18 4.16
N ILE A 131 -5.93 4.87 4.30
CA ILE A 131 -7.07 4.19 3.68
C ILE A 131 -8.40 4.81 4.13
N GLN A 132 -8.54 5.16 5.41
CA GLN A 132 -9.81 5.65 5.95
C GLN A 132 -10.09 7.14 5.68
N HIS A 133 -9.05 7.97 5.59
CA HIS A 133 -9.21 9.42 5.67
C HIS A 133 -8.60 10.20 4.51
N MET A 134 -7.69 9.61 3.73
CA MET A 134 -7.07 10.33 2.61
C MET A 134 -8.06 10.50 1.46
N ASP A 135 -8.26 11.74 1.01
CA ASP A 135 -9.00 12.01 -0.22
C ASP A 135 -8.14 11.67 -1.45
N THR A 136 -8.61 10.71 -2.23
CA THR A 136 -7.95 10.20 -3.44
C THR A 136 -8.76 10.48 -4.71
N SER A 137 -9.79 11.31 -4.64
CA SER A 137 -10.70 11.57 -5.76
C SER A 137 -9.99 12.04 -7.03
N HIS A 138 -8.88 12.77 -6.93
CA HIS A 138 -8.14 13.28 -8.07
C HIS A 138 -7.45 12.20 -8.93
N VAL A 139 -7.13 11.02 -8.37
CA VAL A 139 -6.55 9.89 -9.15
C VAL A 139 -7.58 8.95 -9.74
N SER A 140 -8.88 9.14 -9.44
CA SER A 140 -9.96 8.28 -9.94
C SER A 140 -10.08 8.25 -11.47
N ASN A 141 -9.60 9.30 -12.15
CA ASN A 141 -9.66 9.42 -13.61
C ASN A 141 -8.39 8.91 -14.32
N LEU A 142 -7.42 8.35 -13.60
CA LEU A 142 -6.18 7.81 -14.19
C LEU A 142 -6.34 6.40 -14.78
N VAL A 143 -7.57 5.88 -14.83
CA VAL A 143 -7.91 4.51 -15.27
C VAL A 143 -8.64 4.52 -16.60
#